data_AF-A0A9D1U1Q9-F1
#
_entry.id   AF-A0A9D1U1Q9-F1
#
_cell.length_a   1.000
_cell.length_b   1.000
_cell.length_c   1.000
_cell.angle_alpha   90.00
_cell.angle_beta   90.00
_cell.angle_gamma   90.00
#
_symmetry.space_group_name_H-M   'P 1'
#
loop_
_entity.id
_entity.type
_entity.pdbx_description
1 polymer ?
#
loop_
_entity_poly.entity_id
_entity_poly.type
_entity_poly.pdbx_seq_one_letter_code
_entity_poly.pdbx_strand_id
1 'polypeptide(L)'
;MSGLIENPKLYSTIRVSLMEKEGGEVAEALYDYAACYEQDIAQAMKDFHTEQYPSTDLMQYFSLPNKRLETAIRSKVLSAHPTVHAEGKILYAVLELQMAKDLTVEEFTSFVKQIARQYETGWGEKLEYHDIKAKNSDVVSIRLYHDNIKFFTGEAFEKQIKRARTRRASRSSPER
;
A
#
# COMPACT_ATOMS: atom_id res chain seq x y z
N MET A 1 18.25 -11.91 5.73
CA MET A 1 18.08 -10.81 4.77
C MET A 1 16.62 -10.79 4.34
N SER A 2 16.07 -9.63 3.98
CA SER A 2 14.63 -9.47 3.72
C SER A 2 14.19 -9.90 2.33
N GLY A 3 15.13 -9.95 1.37
CA GLY A 3 14.84 -10.24 -0.04
C GLY A 3 14.23 -9.07 -0.81
N LEU A 4 13.98 -7.92 -0.16
CA LEU A 4 13.37 -6.76 -0.80
C LEU A 4 14.24 -6.17 -1.91
N ILE A 5 15.57 -6.29 -1.86
CA ILE A 5 16.41 -5.67 -2.89
C ILE A 5 16.19 -6.26 -4.30
N GLU A 6 15.77 -7.53 -4.39
CA GLU A 6 15.54 -8.20 -5.67
C GLU A 6 14.19 -7.77 -6.29
N ASN A 7 13.21 -7.46 -5.44
CA ASN A 7 11.93 -6.91 -5.84
C ASN A 7 11.52 -5.85 -4.81
N PRO A 8 11.93 -4.57 -5.01
CA PRO A 8 11.88 -3.52 -4.00
C PRO A 8 10.47 -2.94 -3.87
N LYS A 9 9.54 -3.81 -3.54
CA LYS A 9 8.13 -3.52 -3.32
C LYS A 9 7.66 -4.20 -2.04
N LEU A 10 6.91 -3.44 -1.25
CA LEU A 10 6.18 -3.96 -0.10
C LEU A 10 4.69 -3.78 -0.36
N TYR A 11 3.97 -4.90 -0.47
CA TYR A 11 2.53 -4.90 -0.70
C TYR A 11 1.79 -4.95 0.63
N SER A 12 0.59 -4.37 0.68
CA SER A 12 -0.32 -4.55 1.81
C SER A 12 -1.79 -4.56 1.41
N THR A 13 -2.62 -5.20 2.22
CA THR A 13 -4.08 -5.13 2.09
C THR A 13 -4.58 -3.74 2.49
N ILE A 14 -5.63 -3.27 1.81
CA ILE A 14 -6.23 -1.95 2.03
C ILE A 14 -7.76 -2.06 2.09
N ARG A 15 -8.40 -0.97 2.49
CA ARG A 15 -9.84 -0.79 2.34
C ARG A 15 -10.11 0.40 1.42
N VAL A 16 -11.07 0.23 0.53
CA VAL A 16 -11.56 1.31 -0.34
C VAL A 16 -13.05 1.40 -0.12
N SER A 17 -13.53 2.63 0.04
CA SER A 17 -14.94 2.92 0.28
C SER A 17 -15.45 3.86 -0.79
N LEU A 18 -16.64 3.61 -1.30
CA LEU A 18 -17.44 4.57 -2.04
C LEU A 18 -18.04 5.55 -1.03
N MET A 19 -17.94 6.84 -1.32
CA MET A 19 -18.46 7.93 -0.50
C MET A 19 -19.79 8.42 -1.06
N GLU A 20 -20.69 8.85 -0.18
CA GLU A 20 -21.88 9.56 -0.61
C GLU A 20 -21.50 10.90 -1.25
N LYS A 21 -22.18 11.27 -2.35
CA LYS A 21 -21.90 12.53 -3.07
C LYS A 21 -22.19 13.77 -2.25
N GLU A 22 -23.08 13.66 -1.26
CA GLU A 22 -23.49 14.71 -0.35
C GLU A 22 -23.41 14.16 1.08
N GLY A 23 -22.42 14.57 1.87
CA GLY A 23 -22.36 14.24 3.31
C GLY A 23 -21.04 13.70 3.84
N GLY A 24 -20.09 13.28 2.98
CA GLY A 24 -18.80 12.74 3.43
C GLY A 24 -18.91 11.42 4.20
N GLU A 25 -20.07 10.77 4.14
CA GLU A 25 -20.31 9.46 4.76
C GLU A 25 -19.94 8.32 3.80
N VAL A 26 -19.59 7.17 4.37
CA VAL A 26 -19.29 5.96 3.59
C VAL A 26 -20.60 5.35 3.09
N ALA A 27 -20.76 5.28 1.77
CA ALA A 27 -21.89 4.62 1.12
C ALA A 27 -21.70 3.09 1.07
N GLU A 28 -20.54 2.63 0.62
CA GLU A 28 -20.27 1.20 0.44
C GLU A 28 -18.78 0.85 0.59
N ALA A 29 -18.45 -0.28 1.20
CA ALA A 29 -17.09 -0.83 1.17
C ALA A 29 -16.87 -1.68 -0.09
N LEU A 30 -15.90 -1.28 -0.92
CA LEU A 30 -15.70 -1.79 -2.29
C LEU A 30 -14.82 -3.05 -2.38
N TYR A 31 -14.77 -3.87 -1.32
CA TYR A 31 -13.90 -5.05 -1.13
C TYR A 31 -13.25 -5.63 -2.42
N ASP A 32 -14.05 -6.34 -3.23
CA ASP A 32 -13.63 -7.02 -4.46
C ASP A 32 -14.03 -6.25 -5.73
N TYR A 33 -14.20 -4.94 -5.65
CA TYR A 33 -14.61 -4.08 -6.77
C TYR A 33 -13.73 -2.83 -6.91
N ALA A 34 -12.77 -2.63 -6.00
CA ALA A 34 -11.92 -1.44 -6.00
C ALA A 34 -10.91 -1.37 -7.16
N ALA A 35 -10.66 -2.47 -7.87
CA ALA A 35 -9.68 -2.52 -8.97
C ALA A 35 -9.95 -1.53 -10.10
N CYS A 36 -11.21 -1.18 -10.38
CA CYS A 36 -11.53 -0.20 -11.43
C CYS A 36 -11.02 1.21 -11.11
N TYR A 37 -10.73 1.52 -9.84
CA TYR A 37 -10.22 2.82 -9.39
C TYR A 37 -8.70 2.87 -9.30
N GLU A 38 -7.96 1.82 -9.71
CA GLU A 38 -6.50 1.74 -9.58
C GLU A 38 -5.79 2.99 -10.10
N GLN A 39 -6.11 3.43 -11.33
CA GLN A 39 -5.46 4.59 -11.96
C GLN A 39 -5.77 5.90 -11.23
N ASP A 40 -7.03 6.10 -10.85
CA ASP A 40 -7.47 7.34 -10.21
C ASP A 40 -6.91 7.44 -8.79
N ILE A 41 -6.87 6.33 -8.05
CA ILE A 41 -6.26 6.25 -6.71
C ILE A 41 -4.74 6.43 -6.80
N ALA A 42 -4.06 5.75 -7.73
CA ALA A 42 -2.62 5.89 -7.89
C ALA A 42 -2.22 7.34 -8.22
N GLN A 43 -2.99 8.00 -9.08
CA GLN A 43 -2.75 9.40 -9.41
C GLN A 43 -3.02 10.32 -8.20
N ALA A 44 -4.11 10.11 -7.46
CA ALA A 44 -4.40 10.87 -6.26
C ALA A 44 -3.31 10.71 -5.19
N MET A 45 -2.82 9.49 -4.95
CA MET A 45 -1.71 9.24 -4.01
C MET A 45 -0.42 9.93 -4.45
N LYS A 46 -0.14 9.98 -5.75
CA LYS A 46 1.03 10.66 -6.31
C LYS A 46 0.96 12.18 -6.14
N ASP A 47 -0.23 12.75 -6.31
CA ASP A 47 -0.46 14.20 -6.22
C ASP A 47 -0.77 14.65 -4.79
N PHE A 48 -0.97 13.72 -3.86
CA PHE A 48 -1.34 14.03 -2.48
C PHE A 48 -0.21 14.76 -1.75
N HIS A 49 -0.55 15.92 -1.22
CA HIS A 49 0.31 16.72 -0.35
C HIS A 49 -0.55 17.51 0.64
N THR A 50 -0.01 17.73 1.83
CA THR A 50 -0.59 18.64 2.84
C THR A 50 0.53 19.51 3.42
N GLU A 51 0.18 20.51 4.23
CA GLU A 51 1.20 21.30 4.95
C GLU A 51 2.09 20.42 5.85
N GLN A 52 1.50 19.39 6.48
CA GLN A 52 2.22 18.44 7.32
C GLN A 52 3.01 17.41 6.50
N TYR A 53 2.49 17.05 5.33
CA TYR A 53 3.04 16.03 4.44
C TYR A 53 3.25 16.59 3.03
N PRO A 54 4.26 17.46 2.82
CA PRO A 54 4.51 18.08 1.52
C PRO A 54 5.13 17.12 0.47
N SER A 55 5.50 15.90 0.88
CA SER A 55 6.07 14.87 0.01
C SER A 55 5.32 13.56 0.17
N THR A 56 5.33 12.75 -0.89
CA THR A 56 4.84 11.37 -0.89
C THR A 56 5.93 10.36 -0.51
N ASP A 57 7.19 10.79 -0.34
CA ASP A 57 8.26 9.92 0.14
C ASP A 57 8.17 9.69 1.65
N LEU A 58 7.73 8.49 2.05
CA LEU A 58 7.57 8.14 3.46
C LEU A 58 8.90 8.07 4.21
N MET A 59 10.04 7.97 3.52
CA MET A 59 11.35 8.03 4.18
C MET A 59 11.65 9.42 4.76
N GLN A 60 10.99 10.49 4.31
CA GLN A 60 11.12 11.81 4.93
C GLN A 60 10.51 11.85 6.34
N TYR A 61 9.49 11.04 6.60
CA TYR A 61 8.78 10.96 7.87
C TYR A 61 9.19 9.73 8.71
N PHE A 62 10.19 8.98 8.26
CA PHE A 62 10.64 7.76 8.91
C PHE A 62 11.39 8.07 10.22
N SER A 63 10.82 7.71 11.36
CA SER A 63 11.46 7.97 12.66
C SER A 63 11.26 6.79 13.59
N LEU A 64 12.37 6.26 14.09
CA LEU A 64 12.38 5.18 15.08
C LEU A 64 12.90 5.71 16.42
N PRO A 65 12.48 5.09 17.55
CA PRO A 65 13.11 5.35 18.85
C PRO A 65 14.59 4.96 18.87
N ASN A 66 14.95 3.85 18.22
CA ASN A 66 16.34 3.40 18.09
C ASN A 66 17.03 4.12 16.92
N LYS A 67 17.79 5.18 17.21
CA LYS A 67 18.47 5.98 16.19
C LYS A 67 19.58 5.25 15.43
N ARG A 68 20.25 4.27 16.05
CA ARG A 68 21.24 3.46 15.33
C ARG A 68 20.58 2.61 14.26
N LEU A 69 19.46 1.98 14.62
CA LEU A 69 18.67 1.19 13.69
C LEU A 69 18.03 2.06 12.60
N GLU A 70 17.54 3.25 12.97
CA GLU A 70 17.03 4.23 12.01
C GLU A 70 18.08 4.61 10.96
N THR A 71 19.29 5.00 11.40
CA THR A 71 20.39 5.33 10.48
C THR A 71 20.77 4.14 9.59
N ALA A 72 20.78 2.92 10.14
CA ALA A 72 21.07 1.73 9.35
C ALA A 72 20.02 1.53 8.24
N ILE A 73 18.74 1.63 8.54
CA ILE A 73 17.65 1.52 7.56
C ILE A 73 17.72 2.65 6.53
N ARG A 74 17.89 3.90 6.97
CA ARG A 74 17.99 5.08 6.09
C ARG A 74 19.19 5.01 5.14
N SER A 75 20.26 4.33 5.51
CA SER A 75 21.41 4.10 4.61
C SER A 75 21.12 3.07 3.51
N LYS A 76 20.03 2.31 3.64
CA LYS A 76 19.68 1.17 2.79
C LYS A 76 18.41 1.43 1.97
N VAL A 77 17.41 2.11 2.53
CA VAL A 77 16.17 2.53 1.86
C VAL A 77 16.27 4.03 1.63
N LEU A 78 16.43 4.42 0.37
CA LEU A 78 16.66 5.81 -0.04
C LEU A 78 15.36 6.58 -0.21
N SER A 79 14.31 5.91 -0.69
CA SER A 79 12.95 6.47 -0.78
C SER A 79 11.90 5.36 -0.67
N ALA A 80 10.68 5.74 -0.32
CA ALA A 80 9.55 4.85 -0.19
C ALA A 80 8.25 5.55 -0.63
N HIS A 81 7.79 5.27 -1.85
CA HIS A 81 6.63 5.92 -2.45
C HIS A 81 5.40 5.00 -2.47
N PRO A 82 4.30 5.38 -1.81
CA PRO A 82 3.09 4.59 -1.78
C PRO A 82 2.29 4.79 -3.09
N THR A 83 1.72 3.71 -3.59
CA THR A 83 0.81 3.65 -4.73
C THR A 83 -0.12 2.45 -4.55
N VAL A 84 -0.90 2.09 -5.57
CA VAL A 84 -1.77 0.90 -5.56
C VAL A 84 -1.52 0.00 -6.75
N HIS A 85 -1.89 -1.27 -6.60
CA HIS A 85 -1.86 -2.26 -7.67
C HIS A 85 -3.09 -3.17 -7.61
N ALA A 86 -3.76 -3.34 -8.75
CA ALA A 86 -4.89 -4.24 -8.89
C ALA A 86 -4.42 -5.65 -9.27
N GLU A 87 -4.91 -6.65 -8.55
CA GLU A 87 -4.80 -8.05 -8.92
C GLU A 87 -6.19 -8.68 -9.04
N GLY A 88 -6.63 -8.86 -10.28
CA GLY A 88 -8.01 -9.24 -10.57
C GLY A 88 -8.96 -8.11 -10.18
N LYS A 89 -9.82 -8.34 -9.18
CA LYS A 89 -10.74 -7.32 -8.67
C LYS A 89 -10.32 -6.68 -7.35
N ILE A 90 -9.23 -7.18 -6.74
CA ILE A 90 -8.75 -6.72 -5.43
C ILE A 90 -7.66 -5.68 -5.66
N LEU A 91 -7.74 -4.59 -4.92
CA LEU A 91 -6.72 -3.55 -4.89
C LEU A 91 -5.80 -3.75 -3.68
N TYR A 92 -4.50 -3.58 -3.87
CA TYR A 92 -3.48 -3.61 -2.83
C TYR A 92 -2.74 -2.27 -2.79
N ALA A 93 -2.31 -1.84 -1.61
CA ALA A 93 -1.27 -0.81 -1.55
C ALA A 93 0.09 -1.42 -1.90
N VAL A 94 0.91 -0.64 -2.58
CA VAL A 94 2.28 -0.94 -2.92
C VAL A 94 3.14 0.20 -2.43
N LEU A 95 4.17 -0.11 -1.65
CA LEU A 95 5.23 0.81 -1.33
C LEU A 95 6.42 0.49 -2.23
N GLU A 96 6.67 1.34 -3.22
CA GLU A 96 7.81 1.23 -4.12
C GLU A 96 9.05 1.81 -3.44
N LEU A 97 10.09 0.99 -3.33
CA LEU A 97 11.31 1.34 -2.60
C LEU A 97 12.44 1.60 -3.59
N GLN A 98 13.22 2.65 -3.33
CA GLN A 98 14.56 2.76 -3.87
C GLN A 98 15.54 2.25 -2.82
N MET A 99 16.30 1.19 -3.12
CA MET A 99 17.18 0.55 -2.15
C MET A 99 18.64 0.56 -2.61
N ALA A 100 19.55 0.86 -1.68
CA ALA A 100 20.99 0.73 -1.87
C ALA A 100 21.51 -0.65 -1.44
N LYS A 101 20.90 -1.25 -0.40
CA LYS A 101 21.24 -2.57 0.13
C LYS A 101 20.01 -3.22 0.76
N ASP A 102 20.01 -4.54 0.86
CA ASP A 102 18.93 -5.26 1.50
C ASP A 102 18.92 -5.09 3.03
N LEU A 103 17.74 -5.20 3.63
CA LEU A 103 17.53 -5.10 5.06
C LEU A 103 17.81 -6.44 5.76
N THR A 104 18.34 -6.37 6.98
CA THR A 104 18.33 -7.51 7.90
C THR A 104 16.90 -7.81 8.35
N VAL A 105 16.69 -8.94 9.02
CA VAL A 105 15.34 -9.32 9.51
C VAL A 105 14.84 -8.32 10.56
N GLU A 106 15.72 -7.85 11.45
CA GLU A 106 15.40 -6.85 12.47
C GLU A 106 15.06 -5.48 11.85
N GLU A 107 15.88 -5.04 10.89
CA GLU A 107 15.66 -3.81 10.14
C GLU A 107 14.35 -3.84 9.38
N PHE A 108 14.06 -4.94 8.66
CA PHE A 108 12.82 -5.12 7.93
C PHE A 108 11.60 -5.12 8.86
N THR A 109 11.67 -5.82 9.99
CA THR A 109 10.59 -5.84 10.98
C THR A 109 10.29 -4.43 11.50
N SER A 110 11.33 -3.66 11.80
CA SER A 110 11.19 -2.28 12.30
C SER A 110 10.71 -1.32 11.21
N PHE A 111 11.18 -1.52 9.97
CA PHE A 111 10.71 -0.78 8.80
C PHE A 111 9.21 -0.98 8.59
N VAL A 112 8.74 -2.23 8.51
CA VAL A 112 7.31 -2.54 8.31
C VAL A 112 6.45 -1.98 9.44
N LYS A 113 6.88 -2.08 10.70
CA LYS A 113 6.16 -1.47 11.83
C LYS A 113 6.02 0.04 11.70
N GLN A 114 7.08 0.71 11.26
CA GLN A 114 7.04 2.17 11.07
C GLN A 114 6.19 2.57 9.85
N ILE A 115 6.20 1.78 8.77
CA ILE A 115 5.30 1.99 7.63
C ILE A 115 3.84 1.81 8.07
N ALA A 116 3.52 0.77 8.84
CA ALA A 116 2.18 0.57 9.39
C ALA A 116 1.71 1.78 10.23
N ARG A 117 2.60 2.34 11.06
CA ARG A 117 2.30 3.57 11.82
C ARG A 117 2.06 4.78 10.91
N GLN A 118 2.83 4.92 9.83
CA GLN A 118 2.60 5.99 8.84
C GLN A 118 1.26 5.82 8.13
N TYR A 119 0.83 4.58 7.88
CA TYR A 119 -0.50 4.30 7.31
C TYR A 119 -1.63 4.58 8.30
N GLU A 120 -1.41 4.32 9.60
CA GLU A 120 -2.44 4.45 10.65
C GLU A 120 -2.64 5.88 11.15
N THR A 121 -1.57 6.56 11.57
CA THR A 121 -1.65 7.87 12.25
C THR A 121 -0.76 8.94 11.61
N GLY A 122 -0.25 8.65 10.41
CA GLY A 122 0.70 9.51 9.72
C GLY A 122 0.16 9.99 8.37
N TRP A 123 1.00 9.88 7.34
CA TRP A 123 0.64 10.23 5.97
C TRP A 123 -0.65 9.56 5.49
N GLY A 124 -0.84 8.27 5.81
CA GLY A 124 -1.99 7.49 5.38
C GLY A 124 -3.31 7.90 6.04
N GLU A 125 -3.27 8.38 7.28
CA GLU A 125 -4.45 8.94 7.96
C GLU A 125 -4.94 10.18 7.21
N LYS A 126 -4.02 11.06 6.80
CA LYS A 126 -4.39 12.28 6.06
C LYS A 126 -4.89 11.98 4.66
N LEU A 127 -4.34 10.94 4.01
CA LEU A 127 -4.85 10.45 2.74
C LEU A 127 -6.29 9.93 2.87
N GLU A 128 -6.64 9.28 3.97
CA GLU A 128 -7.98 8.72 4.16
C GLU A 128 -9.08 9.81 4.16
N TYR A 129 -8.77 10.99 4.69
CA TYR A 129 -9.65 12.16 4.66
C TYR A 129 -9.65 12.91 3.31
N HIS A 130 -8.88 12.44 2.34
CA HIS A 130 -8.83 13.03 1.00
C HIS A 130 -9.75 12.29 0.04
N ASP A 131 -10.88 12.93 -0.29
CA ASP A 131 -11.82 12.40 -1.27
C ASP A 131 -11.21 12.34 -2.68
N ILE A 132 -11.19 11.13 -3.24
CA ILE A 132 -10.66 10.87 -4.58
C ILE A 132 -11.83 10.87 -5.56
N LYS A 133 -11.88 11.89 -6.42
CA LYS A 133 -12.86 11.98 -7.50
C LYS A 133 -12.42 11.11 -8.68
N ALA A 134 -13.07 9.97 -8.84
CA ALA A 134 -12.82 9.05 -9.94
C ALA A 134 -13.42 9.58 -11.25
N LYS A 135 -12.89 9.10 -12.38
CA LYS A 135 -13.35 9.53 -13.73
C LYS A 135 -14.80 9.20 -14.01
N ASN A 136 -15.33 8.15 -13.38
CA ASN A 136 -16.73 7.74 -13.50
C ASN A 136 -17.69 8.57 -12.62
N SER A 137 -17.22 9.67 -12.02
CA SER A 137 -17.97 10.55 -11.10
C SER A 137 -18.26 9.95 -9.72
N ASP A 138 -17.68 8.79 -9.41
CA ASP A 138 -17.66 8.29 -8.04
C ASP A 138 -16.68 9.09 -7.20
N VAL A 139 -16.95 9.14 -5.90
CA VAL A 139 -16.01 9.65 -4.90
C VAL A 139 -15.61 8.47 -4.05
N VAL A 140 -14.31 8.22 -3.93
CA VAL A 140 -13.79 7.11 -3.13
C VAL A 140 -12.81 7.61 -2.08
N SER A 141 -12.82 6.95 -0.92
CA SER A 141 -11.79 7.09 0.11
C SER A 141 -10.96 5.82 0.18
N ILE A 142 -9.67 5.97 0.47
CA ILE A 142 -8.73 4.87 0.67
C ILE A 142 -8.19 4.88 2.09
N ARG A 143 -8.32 3.73 2.77
CA ARG A 143 -7.73 3.47 4.07
C ARG A 143 -6.61 2.44 3.92
N LEU A 144 -5.37 2.89 4.15
CA LEU A 144 -4.17 2.05 4.03
C LEU A 144 -3.97 1.12 5.24
N TYR A 145 -4.48 1.48 6.41
CA TYR A 145 -4.32 0.71 7.63
C TYR A 145 -5.64 0.10 8.12
N HIS A 146 -5.59 -1.14 8.61
CA HIS A 146 -6.69 -1.76 9.34
C HIS A 146 -6.14 -2.86 10.27
N ASP A 147 -6.89 -3.24 11.31
CA ASP A 147 -6.42 -4.18 12.35
C ASP A 147 -5.87 -5.50 11.80
N ASN A 148 -6.43 -5.97 10.69
CA ASN A 148 -6.03 -7.22 10.01
C ASN A 148 -5.04 -7.02 8.85
N ILE A 149 -4.31 -5.89 8.79
CA ILE A 149 -3.40 -5.58 7.69
C ILE A 149 -2.34 -6.66 7.54
N LYS A 150 -2.09 -7.07 6.29
CA LYS A 150 -1.03 -8.03 5.96
C LYS A 150 -0.05 -7.38 5.02
N PHE A 151 1.23 -7.46 5.36
CA PHE A 151 2.33 -7.03 4.51
C PHE A 151 2.97 -8.23 3.79
N PHE A 152 3.39 -8.01 2.54
CA PHE A 152 4.06 -9.01 1.72
C PHE A 152 5.24 -8.36 1.02
N THR A 153 6.40 -9.00 1.05
CA THR A 153 7.49 -8.63 0.12
C THR A 153 7.02 -8.88 -1.33
N GLY A 154 7.61 -8.20 -2.30
CA GLY A 154 7.25 -8.37 -3.71
C GLY A 154 7.28 -9.83 -4.16
N GLU A 155 8.33 -10.56 -3.80
CA GLU A 155 8.45 -12.00 -4.10
C GLU A 155 7.32 -12.83 -3.45
N ALA A 156 7.01 -12.58 -2.17
CA ALA A 156 5.96 -13.29 -1.47
C ALA A 156 4.57 -13.02 -2.08
N PHE A 157 4.32 -11.77 -2.47
CA PHE A 157 3.10 -11.36 -3.15
C PHE A 157 2.95 -12.09 -4.50
N GLU A 158 3.96 -12.03 -5.37
CA GLU A 158 3.94 -12.69 -6.68
C GLU A 158 3.71 -14.20 -6.56
N LYS A 159 4.36 -14.84 -5.58
CA LYS A 159 4.18 -16.27 -5.31
C LYS A 159 2.75 -16.59 -4.85
N GLN A 160 2.15 -15.75 -4.03
CA GLN A 160 0.75 -15.89 -3.60
C GLN A 160 -0.20 -15.74 -4.79
N ILE A 161 0.00 -14.70 -5.62
CA ILE A 161 -0.82 -14.44 -6.79
C ILE A 161 -0.74 -15.57 -7.81
N LYS A 162 0.47 -16.04 -8.12
CA LYS A 162 0.68 -17.18 -9.02
C LYS A 162 -0.09 -18.42 -8.55
N ARG A 163 0.00 -18.75 -7.26
CA ARG A 163 -0.74 -19.87 -6.66
C ARG A 163 -2.26 -19.67 -6.76
N ALA A 164 -2.76 -18.46 -6.52
CA ALA A 164 -4.19 -18.15 -6.64
C ALA A 164 -4.70 -18.31 -8.08
N ARG A 165 -3.93 -17.83 -9.06
CA ARG A 165 -4.25 -17.97 -10.49
C ARG A 165 -4.27 -19.43 -10.93
N THR A 166 -3.26 -20.23 -10.55
CA THR A 166 -3.23 -21.68 -10.86
C THR A 166 -4.44 -22.41 -10.27
N ARG A 167 -4.81 -22.12 -9.02
CA ARG A 167 -6.01 -22.71 -8.38
C ARG A 167 -7.31 -22.35 -9.09
N ARG A 168 -7.46 -21.10 -9.55
CA ARG A 168 -8.63 -20.67 -10.34
C ARG A 168 -8.71 -21.42 -11.67
N ALA A 169 -7.59 -21.52 -12.39
CA ALA A 169 -7.52 -22.24 -13.67
C ALA A 169 -7.87 -23.74 -13.52
N SER A 170 -7.45 -24.38 -12.42
CA SER A 170 -7.81 -25.79 -12.15
C SER A 170 -9.30 -25.99 -11.82
N ARG A 171 -9.98 -24.97 -11.28
CA ARG A 171 -11.42 -25.05 -10.97
C ARG A 171 -12.33 -24.73 -12.16
N SER A 172 -11.81 -24.04 -13.18
CA SER A 172 -12.57 -23.65 -14.38
C SER A 172 -12.44 -24.64 -15.54
N SER A 173 -11.70 -25.75 -15.37
CA SER A 173 -11.66 -26.83 -16.36
C SER A 173 -12.86 -27.76 -16.11
N PRO A 174 -13.80 -27.93 -17.07
CA PRO A 174 -14.87 -28.90 -16.92
C PRO A 174 -14.28 -30.31 -16.91
N GLU A 175 -14.73 -31.15 -15.97
CA GLU A 175 -14.55 -32.60 -16.08
C GLU A 175 -15.09 -33.05 -17.43
N ARG A 176 -14.21 -33.65 -18.25
CA ARG A 176 -14.56 -34.22 -19.56
C ARG A 176 -15.25 -35.56 -19.40
#